data_AF-A0A0A2DT98-F1
#
_entry.id   AF-A0A0A2DT98-F1
#
_cell.length_a   1.000
_cell.length_b   1.000
_cell.length_c   1.000
_cell.angle_alpha   90.00
_cell.angle_beta   90.00
_cell.angle_gamma   90.00
#
_symmetry.space_group_name_H-M   'P 1'
#
loop_
_entity.id
_entity.type
_entity.pdbx_description
1 polymer ?
#
loop_
_entity_poly.entity_id
_entity_poly.type
_entity_poly.pdbx_seq_one_letter_code
_entity_poly.pdbx_strand_id
1 'polypeptide(L)'
;MAIFLYDKTLDGLLSCIFFSYEQKIVPEAILSQDAQRSFLMDEVYTISADTKKAGRVWSGLEKKISKIAQNMLLLVWLSELPEVEMLLFRYICKVIDAPKGYEMNFGDEDVIRVKEITRKVAGESRKFIQFVRFQRTADNIYFAPIAPRFNILSLIVSHFEARYADQQWIIYDTNRNSGIYYDKATTRYISFSEKDFTALKSGIIEEEKLSDEEILFQKMWKEYFQSITVKERINLKLQRQNMPKRYWKYLTEMQ
;
A
#
# COMPACT_ATOMS: atom_id res chain seq x y z
N MET A 1 -0.45 11.80 -30.82
CA MET A 1 0.06 11.56 -29.44
C MET A 1 -0.27 10.12 -29.10
N ALA A 2 0.63 9.39 -28.43
CA ALA A 2 0.44 7.96 -28.17
C ALA A 2 -0.04 7.73 -26.73
N ILE A 3 -1.11 6.96 -26.57
CA ILE A 3 -1.67 6.57 -25.27
C ILE A 3 -1.60 5.06 -25.14
N PHE A 4 -1.09 4.60 -24.01
CA PHE A 4 -0.99 3.18 -23.70
C PHE A 4 -2.09 2.81 -22.71
N LEU A 5 -2.92 1.82 -23.08
CA LEU A 5 -3.93 1.25 -22.21
C LEU A 5 -3.46 -0.10 -21.68
N TYR A 6 -3.50 -0.31 -20.37
CA TYR A 6 -3.04 -1.54 -19.73
C TYR A 6 -3.97 -1.99 -18.58
N ASP A 7 -3.68 -3.14 -18.02
CA ASP A 7 -4.50 -3.87 -17.04
C ASP A 7 -4.29 -3.45 -15.56
N LYS A 8 -3.60 -2.32 -15.30
CA LYS A 8 -3.30 -1.85 -13.93
C LYS A 8 -2.41 -2.80 -13.10
N THR A 9 -1.67 -3.71 -13.75
CA THR A 9 -0.69 -4.58 -13.06
C THR A 9 0.75 -4.10 -13.25
N LEU A 10 1.64 -4.48 -12.33
CA LEU A 10 3.06 -4.15 -12.47
C LEU A 10 3.65 -4.76 -13.75
N ASP A 11 3.28 -6.00 -14.06
CA ASP A 11 3.71 -6.70 -15.28
C ASP A 11 3.19 -6.01 -16.55
N GLY A 12 1.96 -5.50 -16.51
CA GLY A 12 1.41 -4.67 -17.59
C GLY A 12 2.21 -3.37 -17.77
N LEU A 13 2.58 -2.67 -16.70
CA LEU A 13 3.41 -1.46 -16.77
C LEU A 13 4.78 -1.77 -17.38
N LEU A 14 5.43 -2.86 -16.96
CA LEU A 14 6.71 -3.29 -17.53
C LEU A 14 6.56 -3.71 -19.00
N SER A 15 5.43 -4.30 -19.38
CA SER A 15 5.11 -4.64 -20.76
C SER A 15 4.93 -3.38 -21.63
N CYS A 16 4.36 -2.31 -21.08
CA CYS A 16 4.29 -1.00 -21.74
C CYS A 16 5.68 -0.41 -22.03
N ILE A 17 6.61 -0.56 -21.08
CA ILE A 17 8.00 -0.14 -21.27
C ILE A 17 8.65 -0.97 -22.38
N PHE A 18 8.50 -2.29 -22.33
CA PHE A 18 9.01 -3.16 -23.40
C PHE A 18 8.47 -2.75 -24.78
N PHE A 19 7.16 -2.53 -24.88
CA PHE A 19 6.50 -2.11 -26.12
C PHE A 19 7.03 -0.76 -26.63
N SER A 20 7.27 0.20 -25.73
CA SER A 20 7.86 1.49 -26.07
C SER A 20 9.23 1.34 -26.75
N TYR A 21 10.11 0.48 -26.21
CA TYR A 21 11.42 0.20 -26.81
C TYR A 21 11.32 -0.61 -28.12
N GLU A 22 10.38 -1.55 -28.21
CA GLU A 22 10.17 -2.39 -29.40
C GLU A 22 9.68 -1.56 -30.60
N GLN A 23 8.69 -0.69 -30.38
CA GLN A 23 8.08 0.13 -31.43
C GLN A 23 8.74 1.50 -31.58
N LYS A 24 9.64 1.88 -30.67
CA LYS A 24 10.24 3.22 -30.56
C LYS A 24 9.20 4.32 -30.41
N ILE A 25 8.13 4.04 -29.67
CA ILE A 25 7.03 4.98 -29.39
C ILE A 25 7.07 5.37 -27.92
N VAL A 26 7.16 6.67 -27.64
CA VAL A 26 7.09 7.19 -26.26
C VAL A 26 5.64 7.60 -25.97
N PRO A 27 4.98 7.00 -24.96
CA PRO A 27 3.64 7.39 -24.60
C PRO A 27 3.63 8.74 -23.89
N GLU A 28 2.55 9.49 -24.11
CA GLU A 28 2.27 10.69 -23.31
C GLU A 28 1.54 10.32 -22.02
N ALA A 29 0.71 9.28 -22.07
CA ALA A 29 -0.01 8.76 -20.91
C ALA A 29 -0.10 7.23 -20.95
N ILE A 30 0.01 6.62 -19.77
CA ILE A 30 -0.30 5.22 -19.53
C ILE A 30 -1.53 5.19 -18.62
N LEU A 31 -2.63 4.63 -19.09
CA LEU A 31 -3.94 4.67 -18.44
C LEU A 31 -4.52 3.27 -18.29
N SER A 32 -5.37 3.07 -17.28
CA SER A 32 -6.13 1.82 -17.17
C SER A 32 -7.04 1.65 -18.39
N GLN A 33 -7.26 0.40 -18.82
CA GLN A 33 -8.30 0.07 -19.81
C GLN A 33 -9.70 0.54 -19.38
N ASP A 34 -9.95 0.63 -18.07
CA ASP A 34 -11.22 1.12 -17.51
C ASP A 34 -11.36 2.65 -17.56
N ALA A 35 -10.32 3.37 -17.97
CA ALA A 35 -10.40 4.82 -18.09
C ALA A 35 -11.29 5.19 -19.28
N GLN A 36 -12.57 5.45 -19.02
CA GLN A 36 -13.51 5.97 -20.00
C GLN A 36 -13.04 7.35 -20.49
N ARG A 37 -12.36 7.38 -21.63
CA ARG A 37 -11.99 8.62 -22.33
C ARG A 37 -12.24 8.45 -23.83
N SER A 38 -12.80 9.50 -24.43
CA SER A 38 -12.93 9.60 -25.88
C SER A 38 -11.62 10.16 -26.43
N PHE A 39 -10.78 9.27 -26.99
CA PHE A 39 -9.47 9.61 -27.53
C PHE A 39 -9.60 9.95 -29.02
N LEU A 40 -10.21 11.09 -29.33
CA LEU A 40 -10.57 11.46 -30.72
C LEU A 40 -9.36 11.81 -31.61
N MET A 41 -8.17 12.05 -31.05
CA MET A 41 -6.96 12.42 -31.79
C MET A 41 -5.68 11.66 -31.36
N ASP A 42 -5.81 10.64 -30.52
CA ASP A 42 -4.66 9.91 -29.98
C ASP A 42 -4.53 8.52 -30.62
N GLU A 43 -3.29 8.10 -30.90
CA GLU A 43 -3.01 6.69 -31.23
C GLU A 43 -3.07 5.88 -29.95
N VAL A 44 -4.12 5.05 -29.83
CA VAL A 44 -4.36 4.24 -28.63
C VAL A 44 -3.82 2.84 -28.84
N TYR A 45 -2.87 2.44 -27.98
CA TYR A 45 -2.27 1.11 -27.96
C TYR A 45 -2.74 0.35 -26.73
N THR A 46 -3.50 -0.72 -26.93
CA THR A 46 -3.90 -1.63 -25.85
C THR A 46 -2.82 -2.69 -25.66
N ILE A 47 -2.17 -2.68 -24.50
CA ILE A 47 -1.04 -3.54 -24.17
C ILE A 47 -1.49 -4.51 -23.07
N SER A 48 -1.48 -5.80 -23.40
CA SER A 48 -1.72 -6.88 -22.44
C SER A 48 -0.46 -7.17 -21.63
N ALA A 49 -0.60 -7.49 -20.34
CA ALA A 49 0.51 -7.96 -19.54
C ALA A 49 1.10 -9.26 -20.11
N ASP A 50 2.40 -9.24 -20.37
CA ASP A 50 3.19 -10.39 -20.80
C ASP A 50 4.33 -10.60 -19.81
N THR A 51 4.22 -11.66 -19.01
CA THR A 51 5.20 -12.00 -17.96
C THR A 51 6.60 -12.20 -18.51
N LYS A 52 6.76 -12.64 -19.77
CA LYS A 52 8.08 -12.80 -20.39
C LYS A 52 8.69 -11.45 -20.76
N LYS A 53 7.88 -10.53 -21.31
CA LYS A 53 8.32 -9.16 -21.64
C LYS A 53 8.62 -8.37 -20.37
N ALA A 54 7.73 -8.41 -19.39
CA ALA A 54 7.92 -7.81 -18.08
C ALA A 54 9.19 -8.35 -17.39
N GLY A 55 9.38 -9.66 -17.39
CA GLY A 55 10.57 -10.31 -16.81
C GLY A 55 11.87 -9.89 -17.49
N ARG A 56 11.88 -9.64 -18.81
CA ARG A 56 13.05 -9.10 -19.53
C ARG A 56 13.40 -7.69 -19.09
N VAL A 57 12.40 -6.80 -18.97
CA VAL A 57 12.61 -5.44 -18.47
C VAL A 57 13.12 -5.47 -17.04
N TRP A 58 12.50 -6.28 -16.18
CA TRP A 58 12.91 -6.44 -14.78
C TRP A 58 14.34 -6.98 -14.66
N SER A 59 14.69 -8.02 -15.41
CA SER A 59 16.05 -8.58 -15.44
C SER A 59 17.09 -7.57 -15.94
N GLY A 60 16.71 -6.68 -16.86
CA GLY A 60 17.53 -5.57 -17.32
C GLY A 60 17.78 -4.54 -16.20
N LEU A 61 16.71 -4.18 -15.47
CA LEU A 61 16.77 -3.29 -14.31
C LEU A 61 17.68 -3.86 -13.22
N GLU A 62 17.53 -5.14 -12.85
CA GLU A 62 18.32 -5.78 -11.78
C GLU A 62 19.83 -5.71 -12.02
N LYS A 63 20.28 -5.68 -13.27
CA LYS A 63 21.69 -5.53 -13.63
C LYS A 63 22.20 -4.09 -13.47
N LYS A 64 21.31 -3.11 -13.60
CA LYS A 64 21.65 -1.68 -13.58
C LYS A 64 21.49 -1.02 -12.21
N ILE A 65 20.49 -1.41 -11.43
CA ILE A 65 20.14 -0.71 -10.18
C ILE A 65 20.39 -1.56 -8.94
N SER A 66 20.71 -0.88 -7.83
CA SER A 66 20.85 -1.52 -6.51
C SER A 66 19.53 -2.12 -5.99
N LYS A 67 19.62 -3.06 -5.03
CA LYS A 67 18.44 -3.62 -4.35
C LYS A 67 17.58 -2.56 -3.65
N ILE A 68 18.22 -1.49 -3.16
CA ILE A 68 17.53 -0.35 -2.58
C ILE A 68 16.62 0.30 -3.63
N ALA A 69 17.12 0.57 -4.83
CA ALA A 69 16.33 1.17 -5.90
C ALA A 69 15.21 0.24 -6.43
N GLN A 70 15.45 -1.07 -6.49
CA GLN A 70 14.37 -2.04 -6.78
C GLN A 70 13.23 -1.92 -5.77
N ASN A 71 13.58 -1.85 -4.47
CA ASN A 71 12.58 -1.68 -3.41
C ASN A 71 11.87 -0.32 -3.49
N MET A 72 12.58 0.76 -3.87
CA MET A 72 11.95 2.06 -4.11
C MET A 72 10.90 1.99 -5.21
N LEU A 73 11.22 1.34 -6.34
CA LEU A 73 10.29 1.15 -7.47
C LEU A 73 9.00 0.45 -7.00
N LEU A 74 9.14 -0.67 -6.27
CA LEU A 74 8.00 -1.41 -5.73
C LEU A 74 7.19 -0.57 -4.72
N LEU A 75 7.85 0.19 -3.85
CA LEU A 75 7.16 1.08 -2.91
C LEU A 75 6.42 2.22 -3.62
N VAL A 76 6.96 2.76 -4.69
CA VAL A 76 6.27 3.77 -5.51
C VAL A 76 5.05 3.17 -6.21
N TRP A 77 5.17 1.95 -6.74
CA TRP A 77 4.04 1.22 -7.30
C TRP A 77 2.89 1.07 -6.27
N LEU A 78 3.22 0.64 -5.06
CA LEU A 78 2.26 0.50 -3.94
C LEU A 78 1.64 1.82 -3.45
N SER A 79 2.10 2.98 -3.95
CA SER A 79 1.50 4.26 -3.59
C SER A 79 0.16 4.53 -4.28
N GLU A 80 -0.08 3.89 -5.43
CA GLU A 80 -1.32 4.05 -6.23
C GLU A 80 -1.69 5.51 -6.54
N LEU A 81 -0.70 6.43 -6.55
CA LEU A 81 -0.93 7.83 -6.90
C LEU A 81 -1.17 7.96 -8.42
N PRO A 82 -2.01 8.92 -8.87
CA PRO A 82 -2.37 9.04 -10.29
C PRO A 82 -1.17 9.27 -11.24
N GLU A 83 -0.06 9.80 -10.74
CA GLU A 83 1.14 10.06 -11.54
C GLU A 83 2.11 8.87 -11.65
N VAL A 84 1.85 7.75 -10.95
CA VAL A 84 2.82 6.66 -10.74
C VAL A 84 3.23 5.99 -12.04
N GLU A 85 2.27 5.70 -12.93
CA GLU A 85 2.54 4.97 -14.16
C GLU A 85 3.56 5.71 -15.03
N MET A 86 3.33 7.00 -15.30
CA MET A 86 4.24 7.81 -16.10
C MET A 86 5.54 8.16 -15.37
N LEU A 87 5.49 8.36 -14.05
CA LEU A 87 6.69 8.58 -13.25
C LEU A 87 7.63 7.37 -13.32
N LEU A 88 7.10 6.17 -13.10
CA LEU A 88 7.85 4.93 -13.16
C LEU A 88 8.34 4.65 -14.59
N PHE A 89 7.52 4.90 -15.61
CA PHE A 89 7.93 4.79 -17.00
C PHE A 89 9.17 5.65 -17.28
N ARG A 90 9.11 6.96 -16.99
CA ARG A 90 10.25 7.88 -17.21
C ARG A 90 11.48 7.48 -16.41
N TYR A 91 11.30 7.15 -15.13
CA TYR A 91 12.38 6.72 -14.25
C TYR A 91 13.09 5.46 -14.79
N ILE A 92 12.31 4.45 -15.19
CA ILE A 92 12.84 3.19 -15.73
C ILE A 92 13.56 3.43 -17.06
N CYS A 93 12.98 4.17 -18.00
CA CYS A 93 13.64 4.48 -19.27
C CYS A 93 14.96 5.23 -19.05
N LYS A 94 14.97 6.25 -18.20
CA LYS A 94 16.20 6.98 -17.84
C LYS A 94 17.28 6.05 -17.26
N VAL A 95 16.90 5.13 -16.38
CA VAL A 95 17.81 4.12 -15.81
C VAL A 95 18.32 3.14 -16.89
N ILE A 96 17.46 2.72 -17.81
CA ILE A 96 17.81 1.79 -18.89
C ILE A 96 18.72 2.47 -19.93
N ASP A 97 18.55 3.75 -20.20
CA ASP A 97 19.33 4.46 -21.22
C ASP A 97 20.65 5.02 -20.66
N ALA A 98 20.69 5.37 -19.37
CA ALA A 98 21.87 5.94 -18.74
C ALA A 98 22.92 4.89 -18.30
N PRO A 99 24.18 5.32 -18.05
CA PRO A 99 25.16 4.51 -17.34
C PRO A 99 24.68 4.08 -15.95
N LYS A 100 25.32 3.04 -15.40
CA LYS A 100 25.04 2.53 -14.05
C LYS A 100 25.17 3.64 -12.99
N GLY A 101 24.25 3.69 -12.04
CA GLY A 101 24.25 4.69 -10.96
C GLY A 101 23.23 5.83 -11.15
N TYR A 102 22.55 5.90 -12.30
CA TYR A 102 21.53 6.93 -12.55
C TYR A 102 20.36 6.87 -11.56
N GLU A 103 20.11 5.71 -10.94
CA GLU A 103 19.02 5.50 -9.99
C GLU A 103 19.10 6.39 -8.73
N MET A 104 20.26 6.99 -8.47
CA MET A 104 20.52 7.95 -7.38
C MET A 104 20.94 9.33 -7.90
N ASN A 105 20.62 9.67 -9.15
CA ASN A 105 20.84 11.01 -9.67
C ASN A 105 19.87 12.02 -9.03
N PHE A 106 20.25 12.60 -7.89
CA PHE A 106 19.44 13.59 -7.17
C PHE A 106 19.34 14.97 -7.87
N GLY A 107 19.92 15.13 -9.07
CA GLY A 107 19.64 16.28 -9.93
C GLY A 107 18.41 16.08 -10.82
N ASP A 108 17.88 14.86 -10.92
CA ASP A 108 16.72 14.54 -11.74
C ASP A 108 15.41 14.59 -10.93
N GLU A 109 14.41 15.30 -11.46
CA GLU A 109 13.12 15.51 -10.78
C GLU A 109 12.34 14.20 -10.59
N ASP A 110 12.38 13.26 -11.55
CA ASP A 110 11.69 11.97 -11.43
C ASP A 110 12.35 11.11 -10.32
N VAL A 111 13.68 11.13 -10.23
CA VAL A 111 14.41 10.42 -9.17
C VAL A 111 14.08 10.99 -7.78
N ILE A 112 14.04 12.32 -7.66
CA ILE A 112 13.62 12.98 -6.41
C ILE A 112 12.19 12.57 -6.07
N ARG A 113 11.27 12.62 -7.04
CA ARG A 113 9.86 12.29 -6.81
C ARG A 113 9.66 10.84 -6.38
N VAL A 114 10.36 9.89 -7.00
CA VAL A 114 10.38 8.47 -6.59
C VAL A 114 10.81 8.33 -5.13
N LYS A 115 11.88 9.02 -4.72
CA LYS A 115 12.38 8.99 -3.34
C LYS A 115 11.38 9.59 -2.34
N GLU A 116 10.72 10.68 -2.69
CA GLU A 116 9.69 11.30 -1.85
C GLU A 116 8.50 10.36 -1.59
N ILE A 117 7.97 9.74 -2.66
CA ILE A 117 6.85 8.81 -2.56
C ILE A 117 7.27 7.60 -1.72
N THR A 118 8.45 7.02 -2.00
CA THR A 118 9.03 5.93 -1.22
C THR A 118 9.05 6.26 0.27
N ARG A 119 9.54 7.45 0.65
CA ARG A 119 9.60 7.88 2.06
C ARG A 119 8.22 7.96 2.69
N LYS A 120 7.21 8.43 1.95
CA LYS A 120 5.81 8.52 2.43
C LYS A 120 5.21 7.13 2.66
N VAL A 121 5.35 6.22 1.69
CA VAL A 121 4.81 4.85 1.77
C VAL A 121 5.47 4.06 2.90
N ALA A 122 6.80 4.09 2.97
CA ALA A 122 7.54 3.41 4.03
C ALA A 122 7.25 4.02 5.42
N GLY A 123 7.11 5.34 5.50
CA GLY A 123 6.73 6.04 6.73
C GLY A 123 5.33 5.65 7.22
N GLU A 124 4.36 5.56 6.31
CA GLU A 124 3.00 5.12 6.65
C GLU A 124 2.96 3.66 7.08
N SER A 125 3.69 2.77 6.40
CA SER A 125 3.79 1.35 6.77
C SER A 125 4.30 1.16 8.20
N ARG A 126 5.36 1.89 8.59
CA ARG A 126 5.89 1.88 9.97
C ARG A 126 4.88 2.41 10.99
N LYS A 127 4.05 3.39 10.62
CA LYS A 127 2.98 3.87 11.51
C LYS A 127 1.90 2.82 11.71
N PHE A 128 1.52 2.07 10.67
CA PHE A 128 0.56 0.98 10.83
C PHE A 128 1.09 -0.15 11.70
N ILE A 129 2.37 -0.50 11.59
CA ILE A 129 3.01 -1.43 12.53
C ILE A 129 2.81 -0.99 14.00
N GLN A 130 2.83 0.32 14.28
CA GLN A 130 2.69 0.86 15.65
C GLN A 130 1.23 1.01 16.11
N PHE A 131 0.32 1.32 15.18
CA PHE A 131 -1.05 1.74 15.50
C PHE A 131 -2.13 0.70 15.24
N VAL A 132 -1.80 -0.43 14.61
CA VAL A 132 -2.75 -1.55 14.50
C VAL A 132 -3.20 -1.97 15.91
N ARG A 133 -4.51 -2.16 16.04
CA ARG A 133 -5.15 -2.73 17.23
C ARG A 133 -5.98 -3.92 16.77
N PHE A 134 -5.73 -5.06 17.39
CA PHE A 134 -6.55 -6.24 17.20
C PHE A 134 -7.72 -6.22 18.17
N GLN A 135 -8.85 -6.72 17.70
CA GLN A 135 -10.05 -6.96 18.49
C GLN A 135 -10.42 -8.43 18.31
N ARG A 136 -10.60 -9.15 19.41
CA ARG A 136 -10.93 -10.58 19.35
C ARG A 136 -12.42 -10.77 19.04
N THR A 137 -12.71 -11.41 17.91
CA THR A 137 -14.07 -11.75 17.50
C THR A 137 -14.63 -12.92 18.32
N ALA A 138 -15.95 -13.12 18.25
CA ALA A 138 -16.62 -14.27 18.87
C ALA A 138 -16.05 -15.63 18.38
N ASP A 139 -15.60 -15.69 17.13
CA ASP A 139 -14.96 -16.87 16.52
C ASP A 139 -13.49 -17.07 16.93
N ASN A 140 -13.00 -16.31 17.93
CA ASN A 140 -11.63 -16.37 18.43
C ASN A 140 -10.56 -16.02 17.36
N ILE A 141 -10.90 -15.14 16.41
CA ILE A 141 -9.98 -14.57 15.43
C ILE A 141 -9.68 -13.12 15.83
N TYR A 142 -8.41 -12.72 15.78
CA TYR A 142 -8.02 -11.34 16.04
C TYR A 142 -8.18 -10.50 14.77
N PHE A 143 -9.15 -9.60 14.76
CA PHE A 143 -9.44 -8.74 13.61
C PHE A 143 -8.93 -7.32 13.83
N ALA A 144 -8.22 -6.77 12.85
CA ALA A 144 -7.67 -5.43 12.86
C ALA A 144 -8.04 -4.66 11.58
N PRO A 145 -9.07 -3.79 11.63
CA PRO A 145 -9.37 -2.91 10.52
C PRO A 145 -8.34 -1.77 10.43
N ILE A 146 -7.90 -1.46 9.22
CA ILE A 146 -7.00 -0.35 8.91
C ILE A 146 -7.52 0.45 7.71
N ALA A 147 -7.18 1.73 7.64
CA ALA A 147 -7.50 2.59 6.49
C ALA A 147 -6.26 3.35 6.00
N PRO A 148 -5.26 2.66 5.42
CA PRO A 148 -4.06 3.28 4.89
C PRO A 148 -4.35 4.10 3.63
N ARG A 149 -3.51 5.12 3.37
CA ARG A 149 -3.57 5.85 2.09
C ARG A 149 -2.95 5.03 0.97
N PHE A 150 -1.87 4.33 1.26
CA PHE A 150 -1.13 3.50 0.32
C PHE A 150 -1.44 2.01 0.51
N ASN A 151 -1.13 1.19 -0.49
CA ASN A 151 -1.30 -0.25 -0.41
C ASN A 151 -0.15 -0.89 0.38
N ILE A 152 -0.30 -0.93 1.70
CA ILE A 152 0.80 -1.28 2.63
C ILE A 152 0.71 -2.68 3.20
N LEU A 153 -0.33 -3.47 2.86
CA LEU A 153 -0.57 -4.78 3.48
C LEU A 153 0.64 -5.72 3.33
N SER A 154 1.19 -5.81 2.11
CA SER A 154 2.40 -6.61 1.82
C SER A 154 3.65 -6.13 2.56
N LEU A 155 3.67 -4.88 3.01
CA LEU A 155 4.82 -4.27 3.70
C LEU A 155 4.81 -4.51 5.20
N ILE A 156 3.64 -4.78 5.78
CA ILE A 156 3.49 -4.95 7.23
C ILE A 156 3.32 -6.41 7.65
N VAL A 157 2.93 -7.29 6.72
CA VAL A 157 2.59 -8.70 7.01
C VAL A 157 3.66 -9.44 7.80
N SER A 158 4.93 -9.34 7.38
CA SER A 158 6.04 -10.07 7.99
C SER A 158 6.28 -9.68 9.45
N HIS A 159 5.97 -8.43 9.82
CA HIS A 159 6.04 -7.98 11.20
C HIS A 159 5.00 -8.70 12.08
N PHE A 160 3.76 -8.77 11.60
CA PHE A 160 2.66 -9.37 12.37
C PHE A 160 2.76 -10.89 12.43
N GLU A 161 3.20 -11.53 11.35
CA GLU A 161 3.49 -12.97 11.32
C GLU A 161 4.53 -13.36 12.37
N ALA A 162 5.64 -12.61 12.45
CA ALA A 162 6.68 -12.87 13.43
C ALA A 162 6.25 -12.56 14.88
N ARG A 163 5.40 -11.54 15.07
CA ARG A 163 5.00 -11.03 16.39
C ARG A 163 3.85 -11.81 17.04
N TYR A 164 2.94 -12.35 16.22
CA TYR A 164 1.68 -12.98 16.63
C TYR A 164 1.52 -14.36 15.95
N ALA A 165 2.56 -15.19 16.05
CA ALA A 165 2.62 -16.50 15.40
C ALA A 165 1.64 -17.54 16.00
N ASP A 166 1.26 -17.37 17.27
CA ASP A 166 0.41 -18.28 18.03
C ASP A 166 -1.11 -18.04 17.84
N GLN A 167 -1.47 -16.96 17.16
CA GLN A 167 -2.84 -16.45 17.03
C GLN A 167 -3.28 -16.40 15.57
N GLN A 168 -4.56 -16.69 15.33
CA GLN A 168 -5.16 -16.42 14.02
C GLN A 168 -5.57 -14.96 13.97
N TRP A 169 -5.17 -14.26 12.92
CA TRP A 169 -5.47 -12.85 12.79
C TRP A 169 -5.80 -12.43 11.37
N ILE A 170 -6.55 -11.34 11.27
CA ILE A 170 -6.90 -10.66 10.04
C ILE A 170 -6.49 -9.20 10.17
N ILE A 171 -5.68 -8.70 9.23
CA ILE A 171 -5.47 -7.27 9.04
C ILE A 171 -6.18 -6.86 7.75
N TYR A 172 -7.10 -5.91 7.85
CA TYR A 172 -8.03 -5.63 6.77
C TYR A 172 -8.05 -4.15 6.37
N ASP A 173 -7.72 -3.86 5.10
CA ASP A 173 -7.80 -2.54 4.51
C ASP A 173 -9.25 -2.20 4.10
N THR A 174 -9.88 -1.34 4.91
CA THR A 174 -11.26 -0.88 4.71
C THR A 174 -11.43 0.04 3.50
N ASN A 175 -10.35 0.56 2.92
CA ASN A 175 -10.43 1.38 1.71
C ASN A 175 -10.45 0.52 0.44
N ARG A 176 -9.76 -0.62 0.44
CA ARG A 176 -9.51 -1.45 -0.75
C ARG A 176 -10.29 -2.77 -0.80
N ASN A 177 -11.09 -3.09 0.21
CA ASN A 177 -11.74 -4.41 0.36
C ASN A 177 -10.72 -5.57 0.21
N SER A 178 -9.57 -5.41 0.88
CA SER A 178 -8.48 -6.38 0.81
C SER A 178 -7.91 -6.55 2.21
N GLY A 179 -7.63 -7.79 2.61
CA GLY A 179 -6.99 -8.09 3.87
C GLY A 179 -6.05 -9.26 3.76
N ILE A 180 -5.30 -9.48 4.84
CA ILE A 180 -4.44 -10.63 5.01
C ILE A 180 -4.97 -11.44 6.18
N TYR A 181 -5.24 -12.71 5.94
CA TYR A 181 -5.53 -13.70 6.97
C TYR A 181 -4.31 -14.56 7.23
N TYR A 182 -3.97 -14.73 8.50
CA TYR A 182 -2.94 -15.64 8.96
C TYR A 182 -3.56 -16.78 9.76
N ASP A 183 -3.26 -18.02 9.34
CA ASP A 183 -3.83 -19.25 9.91
C ASP A 183 -2.94 -19.93 10.95
N LYS A 184 -1.87 -19.27 11.42
CA LYS A 184 -0.75 -19.77 12.24
C LYS A 184 0.37 -20.49 11.49
N ALA A 185 0.26 -20.65 10.17
CA ALA A 185 1.31 -21.22 9.34
C ALA A 185 1.61 -20.38 8.09
N THR A 186 0.57 -19.86 7.45
CA THR A 186 0.66 -19.13 6.18
C THR A 186 -0.27 -17.93 6.17
N THR A 187 0.11 -16.93 5.39
CA THR A 187 -0.70 -15.74 5.13
C THR A 187 -1.36 -15.84 3.76
N ARG A 188 -2.65 -15.51 3.67
CA ARG A 188 -3.38 -15.42 2.40
C ARG A 188 -4.12 -14.10 2.28
N TYR A 189 -4.20 -13.60 1.05
CA TYR A 189 -5.08 -12.48 0.74
C TYR A 189 -6.53 -12.92 0.81
N ILE A 190 -7.36 -12.08 1.43
CA ILE A 190 -8.80 -12.27 1.53
C ILE A 190 -9.52 -10.97 1.14
N SER A 191 -10.76 -11.10 0.70
CA SER A 191 -11.71 -10.00 0.50
C SER A 191 -13.07 -10.42 1.04
N PHE A 192 -13.89 -9.44 1.42
CA PHE A 192 -15.25 -9.70 1.87
C PHE A 192 -16.26 -9.38 0.77
N SER A 193 -17.47 -9.94 0.91
CA SER A 193 -18.60 -9.61 0.04
C SER A 193 -18.92 -8.11 0.12
N GLU A 194 -19.55 -7.52 -0.91
CA GLU A 194 -19.88 -6.09 -0.90
C GLU A 194 -20.78 -5.67 0.28
N LYS A 195 -21.67 -6.56 0.72
CA LYS A 195 -22.55 -6.34 1.88
C LYS A 195 -21.73 -6.22 3.16
N ASP A 196 -20.86 -7.18 3.41
CA ASP A 196 -20.00 -7.22 4.59
C ASP A 196 -18.98 -6.08 4.58
N PHE A 197 -18.44 -5.76 3.39
CA PHE A 197 -17.53 -4.64 3.22
C PHE A 197 -18.17 -3.30 3.59
N THR A 198 -19.43 -3.09 3.22
CA THR A 198 -20.16 -1.86 3.57
C THR A 198 -20.31 -1.70 5.08
N ALA A 199 -20.56 -2.80 5.80
CA ALA A 199 -20.58 -2.78 7.27
C ALA A 199 -19.19 -2.44 7.85
N LEU A 200 -18.13 -3.05 7.30
CA LEU A 200 -16.74 -2.88 7.76
C LEU A 200 -16.10 -1.53 7.38
N LYS A 201 -16.65 -0.78 6.41
CA LYS A 201 -16.16 0.58 6.05
C LYS A 201 -16.20 1.55 7.22
N SER A 202 -17.23 1.43 8.06
CA SER A 202 -17.36 2.21 9.29
C SER A 202 -16.13 2.03 10.19
N GLY A 203 -15.43 0.88 10.06
CA GLY A 203 -14.23 0.56 10.81
C GLY A 203 -14.49 0.18 12.27
N ILE A 204 -15.76 0.20 12.67
CA ILE A 204 -16.22 -0.20 13.99
C ILE A 204 -16.79 -1.59 13.82
N ILE A 205 -16.26 -2.55 14.59
CA ILE A 205 -16.87 -3.86 14.69
C ILE A 205 -18.06 -3.71 15.64
N GLU A 206 -19.23 -4.17 15.22
CA GLU A 206 -20.41 -4.23 16.08
C GLU A 206 -20.08 -5.06 17.33
N GLU A 207 -20.48 -4.59 18.51
CA GLU A 207 -20.18 -5.27 19.79
C GLU A 207 -20.64 -6.73 19.79
N GLU A 208 -21.74 -7.04 19.08
CA GLU A 208 -22.28 -8.40 18.91
C GLU A 208 -21.31 -9.37 18.22
N LYS A 209 -20.32 -8.86 17.46
CA LYS A 209 -19.30 -9.66 16.77
C LYS A 209 -18.02 -9.81 17.60
N LEU A 210 -17.90 -9.06 18.69
CA LEU A 210 -16.79 -9.15 19.62
C LEU A 210 -17.06 -10.26 20.63
N SER A 211 -15.99 -10.87 21.14
CA SER A 211 -16.13 -11.76 22.29
C SER A 211 -16.42 -10.96 23.57
N ASP A 212 -17.18 -11.51 24.51
CA ASP A 212 -17.51 -10.82 25.77
C ASP A 212 -16.24 -10.38 26.55
N GLU A 213 -15.19 -11.21 26.53
CA GLU A 213 -13.92 -10.85 27.18
C GLU A 213 -13.24 -9.67 26.47
N GLU A 214 -13.38 -9.54 25.15
CA GLU A 214 -12.80 -8.42 24.39
C GLU A 214 -13.42 -7.08 24.84
N ILE A 215 -14.74 -7.04 25.03
CA ILE A 215 -15.44 -5.85 25.54
C ILE A 215 -14.87 -5.45 26.91
N LEU A 216 -14.66 -6.44 27.79
CA LEU A 216 -14.04 -6.22 29.09
C LEU A 216 -12.60 -5.70 28.96
N PHE A 217 -11.78 -6.29 28.07
CA PHE A 217 -10.41 -5.85 27.82
C PHE A 217 -10.35 -4.40 27.33
N GLN A 218 -11.24 -4.00 26.42
CA GLN A 218 -11.29 -2.63 25.93
C GLN A 218 -11.64 -1.64 27.06
N LYS A 219 -12.59 -1.99 27.93
CA LYS A 219 -12.92 -1.17 29.09
C LYS A 219 -11.73 -1.02 30.04
N MET A 220 -11.09 -2.13 30.41
CA MET A 220 -9.90 -2.11 31.28
C MET A 220 -8.76 -1.31 30.66
N TRP A 221 -8.55 -1.41 29.35
CA TRP A 221 -7.54 -0.62 28.63
C TRP A 221 -7.82 0.88 28.71
N LYS A 222 -9.07 1.30 28.50
CA LYS A 222 -9.47 2.72 28.62
C LYS A 222 -9.25 3.25 30.03
N GLU A 223 -9.68 2.50 31.04
CA GLU A 223 -9.49 2.86 32.46
C GLU A 223 -7.99 2.96 32.80
N TYR A 224 -7.20 1.97 32.39
CA TYR A 224 -5.75 1.97 32.56
C TYR A 224 -5.11 3.20 31.91
N PHE A 225 -5.41 3.45 30.62
CA PHE A 225 -4.86 4.58 29.86
C PHE A 225 -5.17 5.92 30.54
N GLN A 226 -6.40 6.11 31.02
CA GLN A 226 -6.80 7.31 31.75
C GLN A 226 -6.06 7.43 33.08
N SER A 227 -5.93 6.34 33.84
CA SER A 227 -5.30 6.33 35.17
C SER A 227 -3.81 6.70 35.13
N ILE A 228 -3.08 6.26 34.11
CA ILE A 228 -1.65 6.54 33.97
C ILE A 228 -1.36 7.91 33.31
N THR A 229 -2.39 8.57 32.77
CA THR A 229 -2.22 9.83 32.03
C THR A 229 -1.92 10.97 33.00
N VAL A 230 -0.72 11.54 32.89
CA VAL A 230 -0.31 12.75 33.62
C VAL A 230 -0.94 13.97 32.94
N LYS A 231 -1.98 14.54 33.58
CA LYS A 231 -2.80 15.63 33.00
C LYS A 231 -1.97 16.86 32.64
N GLU A 232 -0.95 17.17 33.44
CA GLU A 232 -0.05 18.31 33.25
C GLU A 232 0.84 18.17 32.01
N ARG A 233 1.03 16.95 31.50
CA ARG A 233 1.85 16.66 30.31
C ARG A 233 1.05 16.56 29.02
N ILE A 234 -0.26 16.79 29.06
CA ILE A 234 -1.12 16.69 27.88
C ILE A 234 -0.76 17.79 26.87
N ASN A 235 -0.21 17.38 25.73
CA ASN A 235 0.06 18.27 24.60
C ASN A 235 -0.60 17.72 23.33
N LEU A 236 -1.84 18.15 23.08
CA LEU A 236 -2.63 17.68 21.93
C LEU A 236 -2.02 18.05 20.58
N LYS A 237 -1.23 19.13 20.50
CA LYS A 237 -0.54 19.51 19.25
C LYS A 237 0.56 18.49 18.93
N LEU A 238 1.40 18.16 19.91
CA LEU A 238 2.46 17.16 19.76
C LEU A 238 1.89 15.76 19.53
N GLN A 239 0.83 15.40 20.25
CA GLN A 239 0.14 14.13 20.04
C GLN A 239 -0.34 13.98 18.60
N ARG A 240 -0.95 15.03 18.01
CA ARG A 240 -1.39 15.00 16.60
C ARG A 240 -0.23 14.95 15.60
N GLN A 241 0.93 15.49 15.94
CA GLN A 241 2.13 15.40 15.08
C GLN A 241 2.67 13.96 15.04
N ASN A 242 2.77 13.32 16.20
CA ASN A 242 3.30 11.95 16.32
C ASN A 242 2.27 10.90 15.89
N MET A 243 1.02 11.08 16.29
CA MET A 243 -0.12 10.22 16.02
C MET A 243 -1.24 11.03 15.34
N PRO A 244 -1.19 11.19 14.01
CA PRO A 244 -2.21 11.92 13.27
C PRO A 244 -3.62 11.36 13.48
N LYS A 245 -4.63 12.25 13.58
CA LYS A 245 -6.03 11.90 13.88
C LYS A 245 -6.64 10.81 13.01
N ARG A 246 -6.22 10.69 11.75
CA ARG A 246 -6.70 9.65 10.83
C ARG A 246 -6.52 8.21 11.36
N TYR A 247 -5.55 7.98 12.24
CA TYR A 247 -5.31 6.66 12.85
C TYR A 247 -6.23 6.40 14.04
N TRP A 248 -6.78 7.44 14.66
CA TRP A 248 -7.48 7.35 15.95
C TRP A 248 -8.79 6.56 15.84
N LYS A 249 -9.37 6.50 14.64
CA LYS A 249 -10.58 5.73 14.33
C LYS A 249 -10.53 4.29 14.88
N TYR A 250 -9.35 3.67 14.84
CA TYR A 250 -9.13 2.27 15.21
C TYR A 250 -8.43 2.09 16.56
N LEU A 251 -8.15 3.18 17.28
CA LEU A 251 -7.45 3.14 18.57
C LEU A 251 -8.46 3.15 19.70
N THR A 252 -8.55 2.05 20.44
CA THR A 252 -9.45 1.90 21.59
C THR A 252 -9.26 3.03 22.61
N GLU A 253 -8.04 3.48 22.85
CA GLU A 253 -7.71 4.58 23.77
C GLU A 253 -8.17 5.97 23.30
N MET A 254 -8.53 6.13 22.02
CA MET A 254 -8.97 7.40 21.43
C MET A 254 -10.48 7.43 21.13
N GLN A 255 -11.18 6.32 21.38
CA GLN A 255 -12.62 6.16 21.19
C GLN A 255 -13.42 6.49 22.46
#